data_AF-A0A157QAL0-F1
#
_entry.id   AF-A0A157QAL0-F1
#
_cell.length_a   1.000
_cell.length_b   1.000
_cell.length_c   1.000
_cell.angle_alpha   90.00
_cell.angle_beta   90.00
_cell.angle_gamma   90.00
#
_symmetry.space_group_name_H-M   'P 1'
#
loop_
_entity.id
_entity.type
_entity.pdbx_description
1 polymer ?
#
loop_
_entity_poly.entity_id
_entity_poly.type
_entity_poly.pdbx_seq_one_letter_code
_entity_poly.pdbx_strand_id
1 'polypeptide(L)'
;MANHIEYAGVEDVYEIAALYAVALARGHVFNDANKRTALVTTLTYLQIHGVDIPRSDQLEEIMVDVAEGTLDAVSLAEILYTLAPA
;
A
#
# COMPACT_ATOMS: atom_id res chain seq x y z
N MET A 1 -18.93 15.56 -4.45
CA MET A 1 -17.80 14.68 -4.81
C MET A 1 -16.86 15.53 -5.63
N ALA A 2 -15.94 16.20 -4.95
CA ALA A 2 -15.10 17.26 -5.53
C ALA A 2 -13.68 16.73 -5.77
N ASN A 3 -13.11 17.14 -6.91
CA ASN A 3 -11.69 17.08 -7.30
C ASN A 3 -11.05 15.76 -7.81
N HIS A 4 -11.71 15.03 -8.72
CA HIS A 4 -11.10 13.88 -9.41
C HIS A 4 -10.22 14.25 -10.64
N ILE A 5 -10.00 15.55 -10.95
CA ILE A 5 -9.39 15.94 -12.25
C ILE A 5 -8.06 16.73 -12.13
N GLU A 6 -7.67 17.28 -10.98
CA GLU A 6 -6.46 18.12 -10.91
C GLU A 6 -5.16 17.40 -10.45
N TYR A 7 -5.22 16.14 -9.99
CA TYR A 7 -4.05 15.38 -9.49
C TYR A 7 -4.05 13.88 -9.89
N ALA A 8 -4.49 13.56 -11.11
CA ALA A 8 -4.75 12.18 -11.59
C ALA A 8 -3.58 11.16 -11.48
N GLY A 9 -2.36 11.57 -11.11
CA GLY A 9 -1.24 10.66 -10.89
C GLY A 9 -0.97 10.28 -9.44
N VAL A 10 -1.44 11.07 -8.46
CA VAL A 10 -1.09 10.87 -7.04
C VAL A 10 -2.05 9.89 -6.36
N GLU A 11 -3.34 9.93 -6.68
CA GLU A 11 -4.30 8.93 -6.17
C GLU A 11 -4.02 7.53 -6.76
N ASP A 12 -3.66 7.45 -8.04
CA ASP A 12 -3.34 6.18 -8.72
C ASP A 12 -2.09 5.49 -8.14
N VAL A 13 -1.07 6.23 -7.72
CA VAL A 13 0.13 5.58 -7.12
C VAL A 13 -0.19 4.88 -5.80
N TYR A 14 -1.09 5.41 -4.98
CA TYR A 14 -1.50 4.74 -3.74
C TYR A 14 -2.39 3.53 -4.02
N GLU A 15 -3.32 3.65 -4.98
CA GLU A 15 -4.15 2.53 -5.42
C GLU A 15 -3.31 1.38 -5.97
N ILE A 16 -2.35 1.66 -6.86
CA ILE A 16 -1.44 0.65 -7.41
C ILE A 16 -0.57 0.04 -6.30
N ALA A 17 -0.03 0.85 -5.40
CA ALA A 17 0.77 0.37 -4.26
C ALA A 17 -0.04 -0.58 -3.34
N ALA A 18 -1.31 -0.25 -3.12
CA ALA A 18 -2.23 -1.06 -2.33
C ALA A 18 -2.62 -2.36 -3.05
N LEU A 19 -2.81 -2.32 -4.38
CA LEU A 19 -3.05 -3.52 -5.18
C LEU A 19 -1.87 -4.49 -5.12
N TYR A 20 -0.63 -3.99 -5.19
CA TYR A 20 0.56 -4.82 -4.97
C TYR A 20 0.56 -5.46 -3.58
N ALA A 21 0.22 -4.69 -2.53
CA ALA A 21 0.16 -5.20 -1.17
C ALA A 21 -0.82 -6.37 -1.07
N VAL A 22 -2.06 -6.19 -1.53
CA VAL A 22 -3.12 -7.19 -1.46
C VAL A 22 -2.75 -8.43 -2.26
N ALA A 23 -2.26 -8.26 -3.49
CA ALA A 23 -1.89 -9.37 -4.37
C ALA A 23 -0.76 -10.23 -3.76
N LEU A 24 0.26 -9.58 -3.18
CA LEU A 24 1.40 -10.29 -2.60
C LEU A 24 1.10 -10.89 -1.23
N ALA A 25 0.36 -10.18 -0.38
CA ALA A 25 0.02 -10.63 0.97
C ALA A 25 -0.93 -11.84 0.94
N ARG A 26 -1.90 -11.86 0.01
CA ARG A 26 -2.95 -12.89 -0.09
C ARG A 26 -2.68 -13.96 -1.15
N GLY A 27 -1.81 -13.69 -2.12
CA GLY A 27 -1.60 -14.57 -3.27
C GLY A 27 -0.81 -15.85 -2.99
N HIS A 28 -0.30 -16.04 -1.76
CA HIS A 28 0.56 -17.18 -1.39
C HIS A 28 1.72 -17.40 -2.38
N VAL A 29 2.30 -16.30 -2.89
CA VAL A 29 3.27 -16.31 -3.99
C VAL A 29 4.61 -16.94 -3.56
N PHE A 30 4.97 -16.79 -2.28
CA PHE A 30 6.17 -17.34 -1.68
C PHE A 30 5.85 -18.38 -0.60
N ASN A 31 6.79 -19.30 -0.36
CA ASN A 31 6.68 -20.32 0.69
C ASN A 31 6.61 -19.70 2.11
N ASP A 32 7.23 -18.54 2.31
CA ASP A 32 7.13 -17.70 3.52
C ASP A 32 7.36 -16.23 3.13
N ALA A 33 7.15 -15.30 4.08
CA ALA A 33 7.46 -13.88 4.00
C ALA A 33 6.55 -13.03 3.08
N ASN A 34 5.42 -13.57 2.61
CA ASN A 34 4.46 -12.84 1.76
C ASN A 34 4.11 -11.43 2.27
N LYS A 35 3.78 -11.28 3.56
CA LYS A 35 3.48 -9.97 4.18
C LYS A 35 4.66 -8.99 4.16
N ARG A 36 5.87 -9.50 4.44
CA ARG A 36 7.10 -8.68 4.43
C ARG A 36 7.43 -8.23 3.01
N THR A 37 7.27 -9.12 2.03
CA THR A 37 7.46 -8.80 0.62
C THR A 37 6.41 -7.82 0.11
N ALA A 38 5.14 -7.97 0.52
CA ALA A 38 4.07 -7.04 0.21
C ALA A 38 4.42 -5.63 0.71
N LEU A 39 4.77 -5.49 1.99
CA LEU A 39 5.15 -4.20 2.58
C LEU A 39 6.35 -3.55 1.86
N VAL A 40 7.42 -4.32 1.64
CA VAL A 40 8.62 -3.80 0.95
C VAL A 40 8.27 -3.38 -0.47
N THR A 41 7.45 -4.15 -1.19
CA THR A 41 7.03 -3.81 -2.56
C THR A 41 6.22 -2.53 -2.58
N THR A 42 5.24 -2.38 -1.69
CA THR A 42 4.41 -1.17 -1.56
C THR A 42 5.26 0.06 -1.28
N LEU A 43 6.16 0.01 -0.30
CA LEU A 43 7.03 1.14 0.04
C LEU A 43 8.03 1.46 -1.07
N THR A 44 8.62 0.43 -1.70
CA THR A 44 9.56 0.61 -2.81
C THR A 44 8.87 1.25 -4.03
N TYR A 45 7.66 0.80 -4.36
CA TYR A 45 6.88 1.37 -5.45
C TYR A 45 6.61 2.86 -5.18
N LEU A 46 6.09 3.20 -4.00
CA LEU A 46 5.84 4.60 -3.64
C LEU A 46 7.12 5.44 -3.69
N GLN A 47 8.24 4.91 -3.21
CA GLN A 47 9.54 5.60 -3.24
C GLN A 47 10.01 5.89 -4.68
N ILE A 48 9.84 4.93 -5.61
CA ILE A 48 10.15 5.13 -7.04
C ILE A 48 9.29 6.24 -7.64
N HIS A 49 8.07 6.42 -7.13
CA HIS A 49 7.13 7.48 -7.53
C HIS A 49 7.26 8.78 -6.71
N GLY A 50 8.32 8.92 -5.91
CA GLY A 50 8.63 10.15 -5.17
C GLY A 50 7.90 10.31 -3.84
N VAL A 51 7.21 9.27 -3.36
CA VAL A 51 6.52 9.26 -2.08
C VAL A 51 7.32 8.42 -1.08
N ASP A 52 7.93 9.06 -0.10
CA ASP A 52 8.73 8.39 0.92
C ASP A 52 7.94 8.21 2.22
N ILE A 53 7.47 6.99 2.45
CA ILE A 53 6.79 6.59 3.70
C ILE A 53 7.76 5.72 4.50
N PRO A 54 8.19 6.14 5.69
CA PRO A 54 9.08 5.33 6.51
C PRO A 54 8.36 4.08 6.99
N ARG A 55 9.06 2.93 6.97
CA ARG A 55 8.58 1.70 7.58
C ARG A 55 8.31 1.93 9.07
N SER A 56 7.20 1.39 9.57
CA SER A 56 6.80 1.45 10.99
C SER A 56 6.15 0.15 11.41
N ASP A 57 6.13 -0.12 12.72
CA ASP A 57 5.44 -1.29 13.30
C ASP A 57 3.95 -1.29 12.93
N GLN A 58 3.33 -0.11 12.88
CA GLN A 58 1.94 0.05 12.44
C GLN A 58 1.71 -0.44 11.01
N LEU A 59 2.65 -0.18 10.09
CA LEU A 59 2.54 -0.69 8.71
C LEU A 59 2.72 -2.22 8.65
N GLU A 60 3.44 -2.82 9.58
CA GLU A 60 3.54 -4.28 9.69
C GLU A 60 2.22 -4.90 10.16
N GLU A 61 1.57 -4.28 11.15
CA GLU A 61 0.23 -4.68 11.62
C GLU A 61 -0.83 -4.54 10.52
N ILE A 62 -0.83 -3.42 9.79
CA ILE A 62 -1.71 -3.22 8.62
C ILE A 62 -1.53 -4.35 7.60
N MET A 63 -0.31 -4.84 7.39
CA MET A 63 -0.06 -5.94 6.45
C MET A 63 -0.54 -7.30 6.97
N VAL A 64 -0.76 -7.44 8.28
CA VAL A 64 -1.51 -8.57 8.84
C VAL A 64 -2.99 -8.46 8.44
N ASP A 65 -3.61 -7.30 8.63
CA ASP A 65 -5.01 -7.06 8.28
C ASP A 65 -5.28 -7.27 6.78
N VAL A 66 -4.37 -6.81 5.92
CA VAL A 66 -4.42 -7.04 4.47
C VAL A 66 -4.36 -8.52 4.13
N ALA A 67 -3.50 -9.29 4.81
CA ALA A 67 -3.37 -10.73 4.58
C ALA A 67 -4.59 -11.51 5.06
N GLU A 68 -5.21 -11.07 6.17
CA GLU A 68 -6.45 -11.62 6.70
C GLU A 68 -7.69 -11.20 5.88
N GLY A 69 -7.55 -10.15 5.06
CA GLY A 69 -8.63 -9.58 4.25
C GLY A 69 -9.59 -8.71 5.03
N THR A 70 -9.20 -8.27 6.22
CA THR A 70 -9.95 -7.32 7.06
C THR A 70 -9.75 -5.87 6.61
N LEU A 71 -8.69 -5.60 5.83
CA LEU A 71 -8.44 -4.34 5.13
C LEU A 71 -8.35 -4.57 3.61
N ASP A 72 -9.12 -3.82 2.83
CA ASP A 72 -9.11 -3.89 1.37
C ASP A 72 -8.14 -2.89 0.72
N ALA A 73 -7.96 -3.01 -0.60
CA ALA A 73 -7.02 -2.16 -1.35
C ALA A 73 -7.41 -0.68 -1.30
N VAL A 74 -8.70 -0.36 -1.30
CA VAL A 74 -9.19 1.03 -1.29
C VAL A 74 -8.87 1.68 0.06
N SER A 75 -9.22 1.00 1.15
CA SER A 75 -8.93 1.47 2.51
C SER A 75 -7.42 1.57 2.76
N LEU A 76 -6.63 0.64 2.23
CA LEU A 76 -5.17 0.71 2.30
C LEU A 76 -4.62 1.91 1.50
N ALA A 77 -5.14 2.19 0.31
CA ALA A 77 -4.71 3.34 -0.48
C ALA A 77 -4.98 4.66 0.26
N GLU A 78 -6.13 4.79 0.91
CA GLU A 78 -6.45 5.94 1.77
C GLU A 78 -5.45 6.08 2.93
N ILE A 79 -5.12 4.98 3.62
CA ILE A 79 -4.11 5.00 4.68
C ILE A 79 -2.75 5.45 4.14
N LEU A 80 -2.30 4.90 3.01
CA LEU A 80 -1.03 5.28 2.38
C LEU A 80 -1.02 6.76 2.00
N TYR A 81 -2.13 7.29 1.47
CA TYR A 81 -2.30 8.71 1.17
C TYR A 81 -2.14 9.56 2.44
N THR A 82 -2.76 9.16 3.56
CA THR A 82 -2.65 9.93 4.82
C THR A 82 -1.27 9.91 5.46
N LEU A 83 -0.47 8.88 5.16
CA LEU A 83 0.90 8.74 5.66
C LEU A 83 1.94 9.42 4.77
N ALA A 84 1.56 9.82 3.55
CA ALA A 84 2.46 10.48 2.63
C ALA A 84 2.90 11.85 3.16
N PRO A 85 4.19 12.21 3.07
CA PRO A 85 4.67 13.53 3.42
C PRO A 85 4.09 14.59 2.46
N ALA A 86 3.87 15.80 2.99
CA ALA A 86 3.36 16.96 2.26
C ALA A 86 4.39 17.57 1.29
#